data_AF-A0A7J8EAD2-F1
#
_entry.id   AF-A0A7J8EAD2-F1
#
_cell.length_a   1.000
_cell.length_b   1.000
_cell.length_c   1.000
_cell.angle_alpha   90.00
_cell.angle_beta   90.00
_cell.angle_gamma   90.00
#
_symmetry.space_group_name_H-M   'P 1'
#
loop_
_entity.id
_entity.type
_entity.pdbx_description
1 polymer ?
#
loop_
_entity_poly.entity_id
_entity_poly.type
_entity_poly.pdbx_seq_one_letter_code
_entity_poly.pdbx_strand_id
1 'polypeptide(L)'
;MSQRQVLQVFEQYQKARTQFVQMVAELATRPQNIETLQNAGVMSLLRPLLLDVVPTIQQTAAWALGQIGRHTPEHARAVAVTNTLPVLLSLYMSAESSEDLQVKSKKAIKNILQKCTYLPALEPFLYDAPPNILKHVVGQFSKVLPHDSKARRLFVTSGGLKKVQEIKAEPGSLLQEYINSINNCYPEEIVRYYSPGYSDTLLQRVDSYQPLIN
;
A
#
# COMPACT_ATOMS: atom_id res chain seq x y z
N MET A 1 11.10 39.21 -24.00
CA MET A 1 10.45 39.09 -22.67
C MET A 1 11.45 39.49 -21.61
N SER A 2 11.05 40.33 -20.65
CA SER A 2 11.95 40.70 -19.54
C SER A 2 12.10 39.54 -18.56
N GLN A 3 13.25 39.43 -17.89
CA GLN A 3 13.51 38.39 -16.86
C GLN A 3 12.38 38.33 -15.81
N ARG A 4 11.83 39.48 -15.45
CA ARG A 4 10.68 39.61 -14.55
C ARG A 4 9.41 38.93 -15.09
N GLN A 5 9.12 39.07 -16.38
CA GLN A 5 7.96 38.42 -17.00
C GLN A 5 8.10 36.90 -16.97
N VAL A 6 9.31 36.37 -17.19
CA VAL A 6 9.57 34.92 -17.13
C VAL A 6 9.29 34.40 -15.71
N LEU A 7 9.86 35.02 -14.68
CA LEU A 7 9.66 34.61 -13.28
C LEU A 7 8.18 34.65 -12.87
N GLN A 8 7.45 35.68 -13.30
CA GLN A 8 6.02 35.83 -12.99
C GLN A 8 5.18 34.66 -13.51
N VAL A 9 5.52 34.06 -14.66
CA VAL A 9 4.82 32.88 -15.20
C VAL A 9 4.99 31.67 -14.27
N PHE A 10 6.20 31.41 -13.79
CA PHE A 10 6.48 30.30 -12.88
C PHE A 10 5.80 30.49 -11.52
N GLU A 11 5.82 31.71 -10.97
CA GLU A 11 5.15 32.05 -9.72
C GLU A 11 3.63 31.86 -9.82
N GLN A 12 3.01 32.30 -10.91
CA GLN A 12 1.58 32.10 -11.16
C GLN A 12 1.22 30.62 -11.24
N TYR A 13 2.04 29.81 -11.95
CA TYR A 13 1.80 28.39 -12.05
C TYR A 13 1.93 27.68 -10.69
N GLN A 14 2.96 27.99 -9.91
CA GLN A 14 3.13 27.47 -8.55
C GLN A 14 1.95 27.84 -7.63
N LYS A 15 1.48 29.10 -7.71
CA LYS A 15 0.33 29.56 -6.94
C LYS A 15 -0.94 28.81 -7.32
N ALA A 16 -1.19 28.60 -8.61
CA ALA A 16 -2.34 27.84 -9.08
C ALA A 16 -2.32 26.39 -8.58
N ARG A 17 -1.16 25.71 -8.65
CA ARG A 17 -1.01 24.33 -8.12
C ARG A 17 -1.25 24.26 -6.61
N THR A 18 -0.73 25.26 -5.87
CA THR A 18 -0.92 25.37 -4.42
C THR A 18 -2.39 25.55 -4.05
N GLN A 19 -3.07 26.47 -4.72
CA GLN A 19 -4.50 26.72 -4.49
C GLN A 19 -5.35 25.50 -4.83
N PHE A 20 -5.07 24.87 -5.98
CA PHE A 20 -5.77 23.66 -6.40
C PHE A 20 -5.66 22.55 -5.36
N VAL A 21 -4.45 22.21 -4.92
CA VAL A 21 -4.24 21.09 -3.99
C VAL A 21 -4.86 21.38 -2.62
N GLN A 22 -4.81 22.62 -2.14
CA GLN A 22 -5.45 23.03 -0.88
C GLN A 22 -6.98 22.88 -0.94
N MET A 23 -7.61 23.41 -1.98
CA MET A 23 -9.06 23.32 -2.16
C MET A 23 -9.52 21.86 -2.28
N VAL A 24 -8.83 21.05 -3.09
CA VAL A 24 -9.13 19.62 -3.24
C VAL A 24 -9.01 18.90 -1.90
N ALA A 25 -7.97 19.19 -1.13
CA ALA A 25 -7.74 18.52 0.15
C ALA A 25 -8.82 18.89 1.19
N GLU A 26 -9.23 20.15 1.23
CA GLU A 26 -10.34 20.62 2.07
C GLU A 26 -11.65 19.97 1.67
N LEU A 27 -11.99 19.95 0.37
CA LEU A 27 -13.19 19.30 -0.14
C LEU A 27 -13.22 17.81 0.18
N ALA A 28 -12.06 17.13 0.11
CA ALA A 28 -11.91 15.71 0.40
C ALA A 28 -12.12 15.34 1.89
N THR A 29 -12.17 16.33 2.79
CA THR A 29 -12.51 16.06 4.20
C THR A 29 -13.98 15.69 4.38
N ARG A 30 -14.86 16.12 3.46
CA ARG A 30 -16.31 15.96 3.53
C ARG A 30 -16.76 14.77 2.66
N PRO A 31 -17.37 13.71 3.24
CA PRO A 31 -17.75 12.51 2.50
C PRO A 31 -18.64 12.76 1.27
N GLN A 32 -19.54 13.75 1.34
CA GLN A 32 -20.45 14.09 0.23
C GLN A 32 -19.75 14.60 -1.03
N ASN A 33 -18.48 15.02 -0.93
CA ASN A 33 -17.75 15.57 -2.07
C ASN A 33 -16.91 14.52 -2.80
N ILE A 34 -16.70 13.34 -2.20
CA ILE A 34 -15.68 12.39 -2.67
C ILE A 34 -16.05 11.79 -4.02
N GLU A 35 -17.32 11.45 -4.20
CA GLU A 35 -17.83 10.94 -5.47
C GLU A 35 -17.66 11.98 -6.59
N THR A 36 -18.02 13.24 -6.33
CA THR A 36 -17.84 14.35 -7.28
C THR A 36 -16.37 14.55 -7.63
N LEU A 37 -15.48 14.52 -6.62
CA LEU A 37 -14.03 14.65 -6.83
C LEU A 37 -13.48 13.48 -7.66
N GLN A 38 -13.94 12.25 -7.41
CA GLN A 38 -13.55 11.09 -8.19
C GLN A 38 -14.02 11.21 -9.65
N ASN A 39 -15.29 11.59 -9.86
CA ASN A 39 -15.86 11.78 -11.20
C ASN A 39 -15.17 12.90 -11.98
N ALA A 40 -14.62 13.91 -11.29
CA ALA A 40 -13.79 14.95 -11.88
C ALA A 40 -12.35 14.52 -12.21
N GLY A 41 -11.96 13.26 -11.95
CA GLY A 41 -10.63 12.75 -12.25
C GLY A 41 -9.53 13.26 -11.31
N VAL A 42 -9.87 13.60 -10.07
CA VAL A 42 -8.94 14.23 -9.12
C VAL A 42 -7.67 13.40 -8.85
N MET A 43 -7.76 12.06 -8.90
CA MET A 43 -6.65 11.18 -8.56
C MET A 43 -5.50 11.28 -9.58
N SER A 44 -5.82 11.36 -10.88
CA SER A 44 -4.83 11.59 -11.94
C SER A 44 -4.19 12.97 -11.85
N LEU A 45 -4.89 13.97 -11.29
CA LEU A 45 -4.38 15.32 -11.10
C LEU A 45 -3.50 15.45 -9.84
N LEU A 46 -3.83 14.72 -8.78
CA LEU A 46 -3.02 14.70 -7.54
C LEU A 46 -1.74 13.88 -7.67
N ARG A 47 -1.74 12.84 -8.52
CA ARG A 47 -0.59 11.97 -8.72
C ARG A 47 0.71 12.70 -9.14
N PRO A 48 0.72 13.63 -10.12
CA PRO A 48 1.91 14.41 -10.43
C PRO A 48 2.27 15.42 -9.33
N LEU A 49 1.28 15.95 -8.61
CA LEU A 49 1.50 16.90 -7.51
C LEU A 49 2.19 16.27 -6.29
N LEU A 50 2.15 14.93 -6.14
CA LEU A 50 2.99 14.22 -5.17
C LEU A 50 4.48 14.32 -5.47
N LEU A 51 4.86 14.57 -6.72
CA LEU A 51 6.23 14.69 -7.20
C LEU A 51 6.57 16.16 -7.52
N ASP A 52 5.81 17.10 -6.97
CA ASP A 52 6.04 18.53 -7.19
C ASP A 52 7.40 18.96 -6.61
N VAL A 53 8.02 19.99 -7.19
CA VAL A 53 9.26 20.58 -6.67
C VAL A 53 9.03 21.33 -5.34
N VAL A 54 7.78 21.71 -5.05
CA VAL A 54 7.41 22.43 -3.83
C VAL A 54 6.93 21.46 -2.74
N PRO A 55 7.63 21.34 -1.59
CA PRO A 55 7.28 20.39 -0.54
C PRO A 55 5.87 20.54 0.01
N THR A 56 5.37 21.78 0.15
CA THR A 56 4.02 22.03 0.66
C THR A 56 2.92 21.51 -0.27
N ILE A 57 3.17 21.50 -1.59
CA ILE A 57 2.26 20.91 -2.58
C ILE A 57 2.26 19.40 -2.43
N GLN A 58 3.43 18.76 -2.33
CA GLN A 58 3.56 17.32 -2.11
C GLN A 58 2.81 16.87 -0.85
N GLN A 59 3.03 17.59 0.26
CA GLN A 59 2.39 17.34 1.55
C GLN A 59 0.87 17.39 1.44
N THR A 60 0.34 18.43 0.80
CA THR A 60 -1.11 18.63 0.68
C THR A 60 -1.72 17.60 -0.27
N ALA A 61 -1.01 17.23 -1.34
CA ALA A 61 -1.44 16.17 -2.26
C ALA A 61 -1.50 14.81 -1.56
N ALA A 62 -0.48 14.46 -0.77
CA ALA A 62 -0.46 13.24 0.04
C ALA A 62 -1.63 13.20 1.02
N TRP A 63 -1.88 14.32 1.71
CA TRP A 63 -3.02 14.43 2.62
C TRP A 63 -4.36 14.26 1.89
N ALA A 64 -4.57 14.94 0.76
CA ALA A 64 -5.79 14.84 -0.04
C ALA A 64 -6.07 13.41 -0.50
N LEU A 65 -5.06 12.70 -1.02
CA LEU A 65 -5.18 11.30 -1.43
C LEU A 65 -5.53 10.39 -0.25
N GLY A 66 -4.91 10.64 0.90
CA GLY A 66 -5.25 9.96 2.15
C GLY A 66 -6.65 10.27 2.67
N GLN A 67 -7.22 11.43 2.36
CA GLN A 67 -8.62 11.74 2.66
C GLN A 67 -9.55 10.99 1.72
N ILE A 68 -9.29 10.97 0.41
CA ILE A 68 -10.13 10.28 -0.58
C ILE A 68 -10.15 8.76 -0.32
N GLY A 69 -8.97 8.15 -0.15
CA GLY A 69 -8.86 6.71 -0.01
C GLY A 69 -9.36 6.12 1.31
N ARG A 70 -9.73 6.94 2.30
CA ARG A 70 -10.22 6.46 3.61
C ARG A 70 -11.73 6.18 3.66
N HIS A 71 -12.47 6.59 2.64
CA HIS A 71 -13.94 6.59 2.67
C HIS A 71 -14.52 5.20 2.40
N THR A 72 -14.38 4.69 1.18
CA THR A 72 -14.89 3.36 0.79
C THR A 72 -13.83 2.52 0.08
N PRO A 73 -14.01 1.19 -0.02
CA PRO A 73 -13.12 0.32 -0.78
C PRO A 73 -12.95 0.72 -2.24
N GLU A 74 -14.01 1.22 -2.88
CA GLU A 74 -13.99 1.69 -4.27
C GLU A 74 -13.07 2.90 -4.42
N HIS A 75 -13.16 3.87 -3.51
CA HIS A 75 -12.28 5.04 -3.50
C HIS A 75 -10.83 4.66 -3.21
N ALA A 76 -10.60 3.75 -2.25
CA ALA A 76 -9.26 3.25 -1.94
C ALA A 76 -8.63 2.53 -3.14
N ARG A 77 -9.41 1.69 -3.83
CA ARG A 77 -8.99 1.02 -5.07
C ARG A 77 -8.67 2.03 -6.15
N ALA A 78 -9.51 3.04 -6.35
CA ALA A 78 -9.30 4.07 -7.35
C ALA A 78 -7.99 4.86 -7.10
N VAL A 79 -7.65 5.14 -5.83
CA VAL A 79 -6.33 5.71 -5.48
C VAL A 79 -5.21 4.71 -5.76
N ALA A 80 -5.37 3.43 -5.41
CA ALA A 80 -4.35 2.42 -5.58
C ALA A 80 -3.98 2.18 -7.07
N VAL A 81 -4.97 2.15 -7.97
CA VAL A 81 -4.73 1.92 -9.42
C VAL A 81 -3.99 3.04 -10.12
N THR A 82 -3.96 4.25 -9.56
CA THR A 82 -3.16 5.38 -10.09
C THR A 82 -1.68 5.30 -9.75
N ASN A 83 -1.21 4.16 -9.22
CA ASN A 83 0.17 3.95 -8.79
C ASN A 83 0.66 5.03 -7.80
N THR A 84 -0.26 5.46 -6.94
CA THR A 84 -0.03 6.48 -5.91
C THR A 84 0.64 5.89 -4.69
N LEU A 85 0.27 4.66 -4.31
CA LEU A 85 0.76 4.00 -3.12
C LEU A 85 2.30 3.88 -3.10
N PRO A 86 2.98 3.36 -4.14
CA PRO A 86 4.45 3.24 -4.12
C PRO A 86 5.16 4.58 -3.97
N VAL A 87 4.63 5.66 -4.54
CA VAL A 87 5.19 7.00 -4.39
C VAL A 87 5.02 7.52 -2.97
N LEU A 88 3.86 7.31 -2.33
CA LEU A 88 3.70 7.66 -0.93
C LEU A 88 4.70 6.90 -0.05
N LEU A 89 4.96 5.62 -0.36
CA LEU A 89 5.94 4.81 0.36
C LEU A 89 7.36 5.36 0.20
N SER A 90 7.77 5.70 -1.02
CA SER A 90 9.08 6.29 -1.27
C SER A 90 9.25 7.65 -0.57
N LEU A 91 8.22 8.51 -0.61
CA LEU A 91 8.24 9.79 0.11
C LEU A 91 8.30 9.62 1.62
N TYR A 92 7.64 8.59 2.16
CA TYR A 92 7.72 8.26 3.59
C TYR A 92 9.11 7.75 3.99
N MET A 93 9.76 6.95 3.15
CA MET A 93 11.05 6.31 3.45
C MET A 93 12.27 7.17 3.09
N SER A 94 12.11 8.18 2.23
CA SER A 94 13.22 9.06 1.83
C SER A 94 13.64 9.99 2.96
N ALA A 95 14.94 10.00 3.25
CA ALA A 95 15.56 10.93 4.20
C ALA A 95 15.57 12.38 3.68
N GLU A 96 15.41 12.59 2.38
CA GLU A 96 15.34 13.92 1.75
C GLU A 96 13.96 14.57 1.92
N SER A 97 12.93 13.77 2.21
CA SER A 97 11.59 14.26 2.48
C SER A 97 11.54 15.00 3.81
N SER A 98 10.79 16.11 3.85
CA SER A 98 10.52 16.81 5.11
C SER A 98 9.74 15.92 6.09
N GLU A 99 9.94 16.12 7.39
CA GLU A 99 9.23 15.35 8.44
C GLU A 99 7.71 15.41 8.25
N ASP A 100 7.15 16.59 7.97
CA ASP A 100 5.72 16.75 7.71
C ASP A 100 5.23 15.95 6.49
N LEU A 101 6.05 15.86 5.43
CA LEU A 101 5.73 15.06 4.24
C LEU A 101 5.75 13.57 4.57
N GLN A 102 6.72 13.10 5.35
CA GLN A 102 6.78 11.72 5.80
C GLN A 102 5.56 11.36 6.66
N VAL A 103 5.19 12.23 7.61
CA VAL A 103 4.02 12.04 8.49
C VAL A 103 2.72 11.97 7.67
N LYS A 104 2.52 12.91 6.74
CA LYS A 104 1.34 12.93 5.87
C LYS A 104 1.29 11.73 4.93
N SER A 105 2.42 11.35 4.34
CA SER A 105 2.53 10.17 3.46
C SER A 105 2.22 8.89 4.22
N LYS A 106 2.82 8.69 5.40
CA LYS A 106 2.52 7.56 6.30
C LYS A 106 1.03 7.48 6.64
N LYS A 107 0.42 8.60 7.02
CA LYS A 107 -1.01 8.67 7.36
C LYS A 107 -1.89 8.35 6.16
N ALA A 108 -1.54 8.86 4.98
CA ALA A 108 -2.24 8.58 3.74
C ALA A 108 -2.20 7.09 3.37
N ILE A 109 -1.01 6.48 3.41
CA ILE A 109 -0.85 5.03 3.18
C ILE A 109 -1.75 4.25 4.13
N LYS A 110 -1.69 4.52 5.43
CA LYS A 110 -2.52 3.80 6.42
C LYS A 110 -4.01 3.93 6.14
N ASN A 111 -4.47 5.14 5.81
CA ASN A 111 -5.88 5.40 5.49
C ASN A 111 -6.35 4.62 4.25
N ILE A 112 -5.54 4.63 3.19
CA ILE A 112 -5.84 3.92 1.94
C ILE A 112 -5.81 2.40 2.18
N LEU A 113 -4.76 1.90 2.83
CA LEU A 113 -4.62 0.47 3.15
C LEU A 113 -5.78 -0.03 4.00
N GLN A 114 -6.29 0.76 4.95
CA GLN A 114 -7.40 0.32 5.81
C GLN A 114 -8.71 0.02 5.04
N LYS A 115 -8.87 0.57 3.84
CA LYS A 115 -10.06 0.38 2.99
C LYS A 115 -9.79 -0.37 1.70
N CYS A 116 -8.53 -0.47 1.25
CA CYS A 116 -8.20 -1.09 -0.03
C CYS A 116 -8.40 -2.60 0.01
N THR A 117 -9.32 -3.09 -0.81
CA THR A 117 -9.57 -4.53 -1.04
C THR A 117 -8.89 -5.04 -2.31
N TYR A 118 -8.21 -4.18 -3.06
CA TYR A 118 -7.52 -4.54 -4.30
C TYR A 118 -6.10 -5.06 -4.02
N LEU A 119 -6.02 -6.36 -3.72
CA LEU A 119 -4.79 -7.04 -3.30
C LEU A 119 -3.58 -6.90 -4.25
N PRO A 120 -3.72 -6.90 -5.59
CA PRO A 120 -2.57 -6.75 -6.47
C PRO A 120 -1.77 -5.46 -6.25
N ALA A 121 -2.43 -4.37 -5.85
CA ALA A 121 -1.73 -3.12 -5.52
C ALA A 121 -1.09 -3.13 -4.12
N LEU A 122 -1.54 -4.04 -3.24
CA LEU A 122 -1.02 -4.18 -1.88
C LEU A 122 0.15 -5.14 -1.79
N GLU A 123 0.25 -6.10 -2.72
CA GLU A 123 1.27 -7.13 -2.69
C GLU A 123 2.72 -6.61 -2.69
N PRO A 124 3.10 -5.60 -3.51
CA PRO A 124 4.45 -5.03 -3.44
C PRO A 124 4.83 -4.53 -2.03
N PHE A 125 3.85 -4.08 -1.26
CA PHE A 125 4.07 -3.59 0.10
C PHE A 125 4.41 -4.70 1.09
N LEU A 126 4.18 -5.98 0.77
CA LEU A 126 4.67 -7.08 1.61
C LEU A 126 6.20 -7.19 1.58
N TYR A 127 6.83 -6.69 0.52
CA TYR A 127 8.27 -6.73 0.32
C TYR A 127 8.95 -5.44 0.75
N ASP A 128 8.39 -4.30 0.36
CA ASP A 128 9.06 -3.00 0.48
C ASP A 128 8.68 -2.23 1.75
N ALA A 129 7.55 -2.55 2.38
CA ALA A 129 7.02 -1.71 3.46
C ALA A 129 7.70 -1.99 4.81
N PRO A 130 7.99 -0.94 5.60
CA PRO A 130 8.54 -1.11 6.94
C PRO A 130 7.51 -1.70 7.91
N PRO A 131 7.93 -2.28 9.05
CA PRO A 131 7.05 -3.04 9.96
C PRO A 131 5.78 -2.32 10.39
N ASN A 132 5.85 -1.00 10.60
CA ASN A 132 4.71 -0.18 11.02
C ASN A 132 3.64 0.02 9.94
N ILE A 133 3.98 -0.15 8.66
CA ILE A 133 3.04 -0.17 7.53
C ILE A 133 2.65 -1.62 7.20
N LEU A 134 3.63 -2.54 7.22
CA LEU A 134 3.45 -3.94 6.88
C LEU A 134 2.27 -4.58 7.63
N LYS A 135 2.12 -4.31 8.93
CA LYS A 135 0.98 -4.83 9.71
C LYS A 135 -0.39 -4.47 9.15
N HIS A 136 -0.52 -3.30 8.51
CA HIS A 136 -1.76 -2.86 7.89
C HIS A 136 -2.01 -3.57 6.56
N VAL A 137 -0.94 -3.89 5.83
CA VAL A 137 -0.99 -4.67 4.58
C VAL A 137 -1.44 -6.10 4.90
N VAL A 138 -0.74 -6.78 5.80
CA VAL A 138 -1.06 -8.16 6.23
C VAL A 138 -2.48 -8.22 6.80
N GLY A 139 -2.89 -7.24 7.60
CA GLY A 139 -4.26 -7.15 8.13
C GLY A 139 -5.35 -6.92 7.07
N GLN A 140 -5.03 -6.46 5.86
CA GLN A 140 -5.99 -6.47 4.75
C GLN A 140 -6.07 -7.81 4.06
N PHE A 141 -4.92 -8.44 3.80
CA PHE A 141 -4.88 -9.79 3.25
C PHE A 141 -5.68 -10.76 4.13
N SER A 142 -5.55 -10.66 5.46
CA SER A 142 -6.29 -11.51 6.41
C SER A 142 -7.81 -11.31 6.35
N LYS A 143 -8.30 -10.16 5.87
CA LYS A 143 -9.74 -9.87 5.73
C LYS A 143 -10.31 -10.26 4.37
N VAL A 144 -9.52 -10.11 3.30
CA VAL A 144 -9.99 -10.33 1.93
C VAL A 144 -9.86 -11.81 1.52
N LEU A 145 -8.76 -12.47 1.88
CA LEU A 145 -8.48 -13.86 1.47
C LEU A 145 -9.54 -14.89 1.90
N PRO A 146 -10.16 -14.81 3.11
CA PRO A 146 -11.22 -15.74 3.50
C PRO A 146 -12.43 -15.72 2.55
N HIS A 147 -12.69 -14.60 1.90
CA HIS A 147 -13.89 -14.37 1.09
C HIS A 147 -13.65 -14.41 -0.42
N ASP A 148 -12.39 -14.51 -0.88
CA ASP A 148 -12.04 -14.49 -2.30
C ASP A 148 -11.10 -15.66 -2.66
N SER A 149 -11.67 -16.67 -3.32
CA SER A 149 -10.91 -17.86 -3.77
C SER A 149 -9.91 -17.56 -4.90
N LYS A 150 -10.21 -16.59 -5.76
CA LYS A 150 -9.29 -16.19 -6.85
C LYS A 150 -8.08 -15.47 -6.27
N ALA A 151 -8.32 -14.57 -5.32
CA ALA A 151 -7.27 -13.90 -4.55
C ALA A 151 -6.35 -14.91 -3.84
N ARG A 152 -6.92 -15.94 -3.19
CA ARG A 152 -6.12 -17.00 -2.53
C ARG A 152 -5.16 -17.69 -3.49
N ARG A 153 -5.67 -18.13 -4.65
CA ARG A 153 -4.82 -18.77 -5.66
C ARG A 153 -3.72 -17.82 -6.14
N LEU A 154 -4.08 -16.57 -6.45
CA LEU A 154 -3.12 -15.57 -6.92
C LEU A 154 -2.01 -15.34 -5.89
N PHE A 155 -2.39 -15.13 -4.62
CA PHE A 155 -1.48 -14.85 -3.51
C PHE A 155 -0.43 -15.94 -3.25
N VAL A 156 -0.79 -17.20 -3.52
CA VAL A 156 0.17 -18.31 -3.46
C VAL A 156 1.10 -18.25 -4.67
N THR A 157 0.56 -18.13 -5.88
CA THR A 157 1.34 -18.17 -7.12
C THR A 157 2.29 -16.99 -7.31
N SER A 158 1.96 -15.83 -6.74
CA SER A 158 2.78 -14.61 -6.79
C SER A 158 3.87 -14.58 -5.71
N GLY A 159 3.90 -15.55 -4.80
CA GLY A 159 4.86 -15.61 -3.70
C GLY A 159 4.45 -14.85 -2.44
N GLY A 160 3.26 -14.22 -2.41
CA GLY A 160 2.74 -13.51 -1.25
C GLY A 160 2.65 -14.38 0.01
N LEU A 161 2.18 -15.64 -0.11
CA LEU A 161 2.12 -16.56 1.03
C LEU A 161 3.50 -16.90 1.59
N LYS A 162 4.48 -17.12 0.70
CA LYS A 162 5.88 -17.33 1.09
C LYS A 162 6.40 -16.14 1.89
N LYS A 163 6.17 -14.93 1.38
CA LYS A 163 6.60 -13.72 2.06
C LYS A 163 5.98 -13.61 3.45
N VAL A 164 4.69 -13.95 3.60
CA VAL A 164 4.01 -13.97 4.90
C VAL A 164 4.65 -14.94 5.88
N GLN A 165 5.11 -16.12 5.44
CA GLN A 165 5.81 -17.08 6.34
C GLN A 165 7.17 -16.55 6.82
N GLU A 166 7.81 -15.69 6.03
CA GLU A 166 9.10 -15.07 6.39
C GLU A 166 8.96 -13.90 7.38
N ILE A 167 7.74 -13.39 7.59
CA ILE A 167 7.50 -12.25 8.50
C ILE A 167 7.70 -12.73 9.95
N LYS A 168 8.69 -12.14 10.62
CA LYS A 168 8.90 -12.32 12.05
C LYS A 168 7.88 -11.48 12.82
N ALA A 169 6.95 -12.13 13.52
CA ALA A 169 5.99 -11.49 14.39
C ALA A 169 6.21 -11.92 15.84
N GLU A 170 6.00 -11.01 16.78
CA GLU A 170 6.07 -11.33 18.20
C GLU A 170 4.88 -12.23 18.60
N PRO A 171 5.09 -13.27 19.43
CA PRO A 171 4.00 -14.11 19.92
C PRO A 171 2.91 -13.27 20.61
N GLY A 172 1.65 -13.50 20.24
CA GLY A 172 0.50 -12.75 20.77
C GLY A 172 0.32 -11.35 20.19
N SER A 173 1.16 -10.91 19.24
CA SER A 173 0.95 -9.65 18.54
C SER A 173 -0.21 -9.74 17.55
N LEU A 174 -0.86 -8.60 17.29
CA LEU A 174 -1.90 -8.48 16.26
C LEU A 174 -1.40 -8.90 14.85
N LEU A 175 -0.11 -8.70 14.58
CA LEU A 175 0.50 -9.15 13.32
C LEU A 175 0.49 -10.68 13.22
N GLN A 176 0.83 -11.38 14.31
CA GLN A 176 0.77 -12.84 14.37
C GLN A 176 -0.68 -13.35 14.17
N GLU A 177 -1.67 -12.68 14.75
CA GLU A 177 -3.08 -13.02 14.54
C GLU A 177 -3.50 -12.90 13.08
N TYR A 178 -3.04 -11.85 12.38
CA TYR A 178 -3.28 -11.69 10.96
C TYR A 178 -2.58 -12.78 10.13
N ILE A 179 -1.34 -13.12 10.44
CA ILE A 179 -0.61 -14.22 9.79
C ILE A 179 -1.36 -15.54 9.98
N ASN A 180 -1.82 -15.84 11.20
CA ASN A 180 -2.58 -17.05 11.50
C ASN A 180 -3.89 -17.10 10.71
N SER A 181 -4.60 -15.96 10.62
CA SER A 181 -5.83 -15.84 9.84
C SER A 181 -5.60 -16.09 8.34
N ILE A 182 -4.48 -15.59 7.80
CA ILE A 182 -4.06 -15.88 6.41
C ILE A 182 -3.73 -17.36 6.25
N ASN A 183 -2.97 -17.96 7.17
CA ASN A 183 -2.61 -19.37 7.11
C ASN A 183 -3.84 -20.29 7.11
N ASN A 184 -4.86 -19.97 7.92
CA ASN A 184 -6.13 -20.70 7.99
C ASN A 184 -6.95 -20.64 6.68
N CYS A 185 -6.57 -19.80 5.72
CA CYS A 185 -7.19 -19.77 4.39
C CYS A 185 -6.68 -20.87 3.45
N TYR A 186 -5.62 -21.59 3.84
CA TYR A 186 -4.91 -22.58 3.03
C TYR A 186 -4.78 -23.94 3.76
N PRO A 187 -4.70 -25.06 3.01
CA PRO A 187 -4.34 -26.35 3.57
C PRO A 187 -2.98 -26.32 4.27
N GLU A 188 -2.83 -27.11 5.33
CA GLU A 188 -1.61 -27.17 6.15
C GLU A 188 -0.38 -27.51 5.29
N GLU A 189 -0.51 -28.40 4.31
CA GLU A 189 0.61 -28.79 3.45
C GLU A 189 1.13 -27.62 2.62
N ILE A 190 0.22 -26.74 2.17
CA ILE A 190 0.61 -25.53 1.42
C ILE A 190 1.35 -24.56 2.35
N VAL A 191 0.85 -24.33 3.57
CA VAL A 191 1.50 -23.45 4.54
C VAL A 191 2.88 -23.98 4.93
N ARG A 192 3.00 -25.29 5.17
CA ARG A 192 4.26 -25.96 5.51
C ARG A 192 5.25 -25.89 4.36
N TYR A 193 4.81 -26.11 3.12
CA TYR A 193 5.67 -26.00 1.94
C TYR A 193 6.41 -24.65 1.87
N TYR A 194 5.75 -23.56 2.27
CA TYR A 194 6.34 -22.21 2.28
C TYR A 194 6.98 -21.81 3.61
N SER A 195 6.87 -22.63 4.65
CA SER A 195 7.41 -22.33 5.98
C SER A 195 8.95 -22.43 5.97
N PRO A 196 9.68 -21.46 6.56
CA PRO A 196 11.14 -21.52 6.66
C PRO A 196 11.63 -22.83 7.30
N GLY A 197 12.64 -23.47 6.69
CA GLY A 197 13.24 -24.72 7.17
C GLY A 197 12.47 -26.01 6.82
N TYR A 198 11.29 -25.92 6.19
CA TYR A 198 10.56 -27.13 5.80
C TYR A 198 11.27 -27.92 4.70
N SER A 199 11.99 -27.25 3.79
CA SER A 199 12.83 -27.91 2.78
C SER A 199 13.86 -28.83 3.42
N ASP A 200 14.48 -28.43 4.52
CA ASP A 200 15.50 -29.23 5.22
C ASP A 200 14.87 -30.48 5.85
N THR A 201 13.64 -30.35 6.35
CA THR A 201 12.87 -31.51 6.86
C THR A 201 12.53 -32.49 5.74
N LEU A 202 12.21 -32.00 4.53
CA LEU A 202 11.97 -32.87 3.37
C LEU A 202 13.25 -33.58 2.93
N LEU A 203 14.40 -32.88 2.92
CA LEU A 203 15.69 -33.48 2.58
C LEU A 203 16.07 -34.60 3.57
N GLN A 204 15.90 -34.37 4.88
CA GLN A 204 16.14 -35.42 5.89
C GLN A 204 15.26 -36.66 5.68
N ARG A 205 14.02 -36.47 5.22
CA ARG A 205 13.13 -37.60 4.89
C ARG A 205 13.60 -38.35 3.64
N VAL A 206 14.15 -37.65 2.65
CA VAL A 206 14.74 -38.29 1.46
C VAL A 206 15.95 -39.11 1.86
N ASP A 207 16.84 -38.57 2.70
CA ASP A 207 18.03 -39.30 3.19
C ASP A 207 17.65 -40.57 3.98
N SER A 208 16.49 -40.55 4.64
CA SER A 208 15.96 -41.68 5.42
C SER A 208 15.09 -42.64 4.60
N TYR A 209 14.78 -42.32 3.34
CA TYR A 209 13.84 -43.10 2.53
C TYR A 209 14.51 -44.32 1.91
N GLN A 210 13.99 -45.51 2.21
CA GLN A 210 14.41 -46.76 1.58
C GLN A 210 13.43 -47.14 0.46
N PRO A 211 13.84 -47.06 -0.82
CA PRO A 211 12.96 -47.44 -1.92
C PRO A 211 12.70 -48.96 -1.90
N LEU A 212 11.43 -49.34 -2.06
CA LEU A 212 11.05 -50.74 -2.28
C LEU A 212 11.46 -51.12 -3.70
N ILE A 213 12.60 -51.80 -3.82
CA ILE A 213 13.07 -52.38 -5.09
C ILE A 213 12.44 -53.78 -5.19
N ASN A 214 11.47 -53.94 -6.08
CA ASN A 214 10.97 -55.25 -6.52
C ASN A 214 11.76 -55.74 -7.72
#